data_AF-A0ABD1DXQ3-F1
#
_entry.id   AF-A0ABD1DXQ3-F1
#
_cell.length_a   1.000
_cell.length_b   1.000
_cell.length_c   1.000
_cell.angle_alpha   90.00
_cell.angle_beta   90.00
_cell.angle_gamma   90.00
#
_symmetry.space_group_name_H-M   'P 1'
#
loop_
_entity.id
_entity.type
_entity.pdbx_description
1 polymer ?
#
loop_
_entity_poly.entity_id
_entity_poly.type
_entity_poly.pdbx_seq_one_letter_code
_entity_poly.pdbx_strand_id
1 'polypeptide(L)'
;MEQQRKHATRTAAVRWVFATIFLSVLLQASAEYIPPGPKYKCPEKTKQIYPCVCTKGTDDGIYVTCEKSNLASLSVAFINLASFNIPVEELQMKRCKI
;
A
#
# COMPACT_ATOMS: atom_id res chain seq x y z
N MET A 1 23.69 -60.28 18.63
CA MET A 1 23.81 -59.47 17.38
C MET A 1 22.52 -58.73 16.98
N GLU A 2 21.35 -59.02 17.58
CA GLU A 2 20.06 -58.44 17.15
C GLU A 2 19.76 -57.01 17.67
N GLN A 3 20.26 -56.65 18.85
CA GLN A 3 20.05 -55.33 19.46
C GLN A 3 20.69 -54.19 18.64
N GLN A 4 21.90 -54.40 18.11
CA GLN A 4 22.66 -53.41 17.33
C GLN A 4 21.97 -53.07 16.00
N ARG A 5 21.28 -54.04 15.37
CA ARG A 5 20.52 -53.85 14.13
C ARG A 5 19.29 -52.96 14.34
N LYS A 6 18.65 -53.06 15.52
CA LYS A 6 17.48 -52.23 15.91
C LYS A 6 17.88 -50.79 16.23
N HIS A 7 19.05 -50.57 16.83
CA HIS A 7 19.56 -49.22 17.09
C HIS A 7 20.00 -48.49 15.81
N ALA A 8 20.67 -49.19 14.89
CA ALA A 8 21.10 -48.62 13.60
C ALA A 8 19.92 -48.29 12.66
N THR A 9 18.84 -49.08 12.70
CA THR A 9 17.61 -48.80 11.94
C THR A 9 16.79 -47.67 12.56
N ARG A 10 16.77 -47.54 13.89
CA ARG A 10 16.13 -46.39 14.58
C ARG A 10 16.82 -45.07 14.28
N THR A 11 18.16 -45.02 14.29
CA THR A 11 18.90 -43.79 13.98
C THR A 11 18.76 -43.37 12.52
N ALA A 12 18.74 -44.33 11.59
CA ALA A 12 18.47 -44.04 10.18
C ALA A 12 17.04 -43.49 9.99
N ALA A 13 16.02 -44.15 10.54
CA ALA A 13 14.63 -43.72 10.41
C ALA A 13 14.39 -42.32 10.99
N VAL A 14 14.96 -42.03 12.16
CA VAL A 14 14.87 -40.70 12.79
C VAL A 14 15.49 -39.64 11.89
N ARG A 15 16.64 -39.94 11.28
CA ARG A 15 17.36 -39.01 10.38
C ARG A 15 16.57 -38.70 9.10
N TRP A 16 15.88 -39.69 8.53
CA TRP A 16 14.97 -39.48 7.39
C TRP A 16 13.74 -38.66 7.78
N VAL A 17 13.14 -38.94 8.93
CA VAL A 17 12.00 -38.17 9.44
C VAL A 17 12.38 -36.69 9.63
N PHE A 18 13.52 -36.42 10.25
CA PHE A 18 14.03 -35.05 10.39
C PHE A 18 14.29 -34.39 9.03
N ALA A 19 14.88 -35.11 8.07
CA ALA A 19 15.09 -34.57 6.71
C ALA A 19 13.78 -34.23 6.01
N THR A 20 12.74 -35.08 6.15
CA THR A 20 11.41 -34.81 5.56
C THR A 20 10.68 -33.64 6.23
N ILE A 21 10.83 -33.49 7.55
CA ILE A 21 10.24 -32.37 8.30
C ILE A 21 10.94 -31.05 7.96
N PHE A 22 12.27 -31.08 7.82
CA PHE A 22 13.03 -29.87 7.47
C PHE A 22 12.72 -29.40 6.04
N LEU A 23 12.57 -30.35 5.10
CA LEU A 23 12.22 -30.08 3.71
C LEU A 23 10.79 -29.50 3.56
N SER A 24 9.83 -29.95 4.38
CA SER A 24 8.46 -29.42 4.33
C SER A 24 8.34 -28.00 4.88
N VAL A 25 9.09 -27.64 5.92
CA VAL A 25 9.11 -26.28 6.50
C VAL A 25 9.68 -25.26 5.51
N LEU A 26 10.72 -25.62 4.75
CA LEU A 26 11.33 -24.73 3.75
C LEU A 26 10.38 -24.38 2.60
N LEU A 27 9.37 -25.20 2.33
CA LEU A 27 8.45 -25.00 1.21
C LEU A 27 7.32 -23.98 1.51
N GLN A 28 7.13 -23.58 2.77
CA GLN A 28 5.99 -22.73 3.19
C GLN A 28 6.33 -21.23 3.35
N ALA A 29 7.57 -20.81 3.05
CA ALA A 29 8.00 -19.43 3.22
C ALA A 29 7.76 -18.57 1.97
N SER A 30 6.49 -18.42 1.55
CA SER A 30 6.09 -17.38 0.58
C SER A 30 5.31 -16.29 1.31
N ALA A 31 6.02 -15.28 1.81
CA ALA A 31 5.40 -14.07 2.33
C ALA A 31 5.36 -13.01 1.21
N GLU A 32 4.17 -12.67 0.73
CA GLU A 32 3.97 -11.57 -0.20
C GLU A 32 3.96 -10.25 0.59
N TYR A 33 4.83 -9.32 0.23
CA TYR A 33 4.85 -8.00 0.85
C TYR A 33 3.68 -7.17 0.33
N ILE A 34 2.76 -6.79 1.22
CA ILE A 34 1.70 -5.84 0.92
C ILE A 34 2.24 -4.45 1.29
N PRO A 35 2.55 -3.59 0.31
CA PRO A 35 3.09 -2.27 0.61
C PRO A 35 2.07 -1.47 1.43
N PRO A 36 2.52 -0.70 2.45
CA PRO A 36 1.67 0.28 3.07
C PRO A 36 1.19 1.27 2.00
N GLY A 37 -0.06 1.74 2.11
CA GLY A 37 -0.55 2.79 1.24
C GLY A 37 0.24 4.10 1.41
N PRO A 38 0.05 5.08 0.51
CA PRO A 38 0.82 6.32 0.52
C PRO A 38 0.64 7.09 1.83
N LYS A 39 1.69 7.81 2.25
CA LYS A 39 1.69 8.67 3.44
C LYS A 39 0.56 9.71 3.39
N TYR A 40 0.35 10.35 2.24
CA TYR A 40 -0.74 11.29 2.02
C TYR A 40 -1.82 10.67 1.14
N LYS A 41 -3.05 10.64 1.67
CA LYS A 41 -4.22 10.09 0.96
C LYS A 41 -5.12 11.22 0.51
N CYS A 42 -5.85 10.99 -0.58
CA CYS A 42 -6.90 11.89 -1.00
C CYS A 42 -7.98 12.01 0.09
N PRO A 43 -8.54 13.21 0.33
CA PRO A 43 -9.60 13.39 1.31
C PRO A 43 -10.86 12.63 0.87
N GLU A 44 -11.49 11.91 1.80
CA GLU A 44 -12.71 11.14 1.53
C GLU A 44 -13.88 12.04 1.10
N LYS A 45 -13.91 13.27 1.64
CA LYS A 45 -14.94 14.28 1.36
C LYS A 45 -14.57 15.12 0.14
N THR A 46 -14.41 14.49 -1.02
CA THR A 46 -14.03 15.15 -2.29
C THR A 46 -14.97 16.30 -2.70
N LYS A 47 -16.24 16.26 -2.29
CA LYS A 47 -17.21 17.35 -2.54
C LYS A 47 -16.80 18.69 -1.92
N GLN A 48 -15.97 18.70 -0.88
CA GLN A 48 -15.52 19.93 -0.21
C GLN A 48 -14.55 20.74 -1.07
N ILE A 49 -13.88 20.11 -2.03
CA ILE A 49 -12.92 20.79 -2.94
C ILE A 49 -13.47 20.99 -4.34
N TYR A 50 -14.79 20.86 -4.54
CA TYR A 50 -15.42 21.15 -5.83
C TYR A 50 -15.06 22.58 -6.29
N PRO A 51 -14.65 22.79 -7.56
CA PRO A 51 -14.75 21.90 -8.73
C PRO A 51 -13.52 21.00 -8.97
N CYS A 52 -12.65 20.86 -7.99
CA CYS A 52 -11.44 20.04 -8.07
C CYS A 52 -11.68 18.60 -7.62
N VAL A 53 -10.84 17.70 -8.11
CA VAL A 53 -10.80 16.30 -7.72
C VAL A 53 -9.37 15.89 -7.38
N CYS A 54 -9.21 15.13 -6.31
CA CYS A 54 -7.93 14.50 -5.99
C CYS A 54 -7.75 13.23 -6.82
N THR A 55 -6.70 13.16 -7.62
CA THR A 55 -6.48 12.08 -8.59
C THR A 55 -5.61 10.96 -8.02
N LYS A 56 -4.59 11.31 -7.24
CA LYS A 56 -3.72 10.35 -6.54
C LYS A 56 -3.09 10.99 -5.29
N GLY A 57 -2.76 10.15 -4.32
CA GLY A 57 -1.95 10.49 -3.17
C GLY A 57 -0.60 9.75 -3.23
N THR A 58 0.45 10.39 -2.72
CA THR A 58 1.83 9.91 -2.72
C THR A 58 2.45 10.09 -1.33
N ASP A 59 3.74 9.80 -1.21
CA ASP A 59 4.47 10.04 0.03
C ASP A 59 4.87 11.51 0.23
N ASP A 60 4.80 12.32 -0.84
CA ASP A 60 5.17 13.73 -0.84
C ASP A 60 3.97 14.68 -0.86
N GLY A 61 2.81 14.23 -1.36
CA GLY A 61 1.57 14.99 -1.29
C GLY A 61 0.42 14.40 -2.09
N ILE A 62 -0.49 15.26 -2.52
CA ILE A 62 -1.63 14.89 -3.36
C ILE A 62 -1.62 15.63 -4.68
N TYR A 63 -2.19 14.96 -5.68
CA TYR A 63 -2.40 15.51 -7.01
C TYR A 63 -3.85 15.92 -7.15
N VAL A 64 -4.05 17.18 -7.53
CA VAL A 64 -5.38 17.79 -7.62
C VAL A 64 -5.59 18.32 -9.03
N THR A 65 -6.73 17.98 -9.63
CA THR A 65 -7.12 18.49 -10.94
C THR A 65 -8.44 19.24 -10.81
N CYS A 66 -8.45 20.51 -11.21
CA CYS A 66 -9.64 21.35 -11.28
C CYS A 66 -10.08 21.51 -12.72
N GLU A 67 -11.38 21.34 -13.00
CA GLU A 67 -11.92 21.41 -14.35
C GLU A 67 -13.20 22.23 -14.42
N LYS A 68 -13.38 23.01 -15.50
CA LYS A 68 -14.56 23.89 -15.72
C LYS A 68 -14.81 24.83 -14.54
N SER A 69 -13.74 25.28 -13.91
CA SER A 69 -13.75 26.16 -12.75
C SER A 69 -13.86 27.64 -13.15
N ASN A 70 -14.37 28.45 -12.23
CA ASN A 70 -14.30 29.91 -12.29
C ASN A 70 -13.53 30.44 -11.08
N LEU A 71 -13.16 31.71 -11.07
CA LEU A 71 -12.34 32.29 -10.01
C LEU A 71 -12.97 32.15 -8.61
N ALA A 72 -14.30 32.33 -8.51
CA ALA A 72 -15.02 32.25 -7.25
C ALA A 72 -15.14 30.83 -6.70
N SER A 73 -15.34 29.82 -7.55
CA SER A 73 -15.41 28.43 -7.11
C SER A 73 -14.03 27.86 -6.76
N LEU A 74 -12.98 28.32 -7.45
CA LEU A 74 -11.60 27.99 -7.14
C LEU A 74 -11.13 28.54 -5.80
N SER A 75 -11.48 29.79 -5.47
CA SER A 75 -11.07 30.38 -4.19
C SER A 75 -11.63 29.58 -3.01
N VAL A 76 -12.89 29.15 -3.07
CA VAL A 76 -13.52 28.29 -2.07
C VAL A 76 -12.84 26.91 -2.02
N ALA A 77 -12.59 26.30 -3.18
CA ALA A 77 -11.92 25.01 -3.25
C ALA A 77 -10.54 25.04 -2.60
N PHE A 78 -9.75 26.09 -2.81
CA PHE A 78 -8.40 26.24 -2.25
C PHE A 78 -8.40 26.49 -0.75
N ILE A 79 -9.35 27.28 -0.23
CA ILE A 79 -9.53 27.45 1.22
C ILE A 79 -9.82 26.10 1.86
N ASN A 80 -10.74 25.31 1.27
CA ASN A 80 -11.06 23.99 1.77
C ASN A 80 -9.88 23.02 1.61
N LEU A 81 -9.12 23.10 0.51
CA LEU A 81 -7.94 22.28 0.29
C LEU A 81 -6.87 22.53 1.36
N ALA A 82 -6.62 23.80 1.70
CA ALA A 82 -5.71 24.19 2.78
C ALA A 82 -6.16 23.66 4.14
N SER A 83 -7.48 23.55 4.38
CA SER A 83 -8.01 23.04 5.66
C SER A 83 -7.67 21.58 5.95
N PHE A 84 -7.34 20.78 4.94
CA PHE A 84 -6.96 19.38 5.15
C PHE A 84 -5.55 19.20 5.71
N ASN A 85 -4.71 20.24 5.70
CA ASN A 85 -3.28 20.16 6.08
C ASN A 85 -2.51 19.06 5.31
N ILE A 86 -2.84 18.86 4.03
CA ILE A 86 -2.16 17.91 3.14
C ILE A 86 -1.36 18.70 2.11
N PRO A 87 -0.07 18.39 1.89
CA PRO A 87 0.72 19.04 0.85
C PRO A 87 0.19 18.69 -0.54
N VAL A 88 0.12 19.70 -1.41
CA VAL A 88 -0.23 19.51 -2.83
C VAL A 88 1.06 19.36 -3.60
N GLU A 89 1.27 18.19 -4.18
CA GLU A 89 2.45 17.91 -5.01
C GLU A 89 2.26 18.48 -6.41
N GLU A 90 1.06 18.34 -6.98
CA GLU A 90 0.72 18.91 -8.28
C GLU A 90 -0.71 19.43 -8.31
N LEU A 91 -0.89 20.61 -8.89
CA LEU A 91 -2.19 21.22 -9.13
C LEU A 91 -2.37 21.51 -10.61
N GLN A 92 -3.27 20.76 -11.26
CA GLN A 92 -3.62 20.95 -12.68
C GLN A 92 -4.93 21.71 -12.82
N MET A 93 -4.95 22.71 -13.69
CA MET A 93 -6.14 23.50 -13.99
C MET A 93 -6.51 23.34 -15.47
N LYS A 94 -7.73 22.88 -15.75
CA LYS A 94 -8.22 22.62 -17.11
C LYS A 94 -9.49 23.41 -17.38
N ARG A 95 -9.59 24.02 -18.56
CA ARG A 95 -10.82 24.70 -19.04
C ARG A 95 -11.36 25.73 -18.05
N CYS A 96 -10.49 26.65 -17.59
CA CYS A 96 -10.87 27.72 -16.68
C CYS A 96 -11.64 28.83 -17.39
N LYS A 97 -12.65 29.38 -16.71
CA LYS A 97 -13.35 30.60 -17.13
C LYS A 97 -12.92 31.73 -16.21
N ILE A 98 -12.24 32.73 -16.77
CA ILE A 98 -11.82 33.97 -16.11
C ILE A 98 -12.89 35.02 -16.36
#